data_AF-A0A953EJ88-F1
#
_entry.id   AF-A0A953EJ88-F1
#
_cell.length_a   1.000
_cell.length_b   1.000
_cell.length_c   1.000
_cell.angle_alpha   90.00
_cell.angle_beta   90.00
_cell.angle_gamma   90.00
#
_symmetry.space_group_name_H-M   'P 1'
#
loop_
_entity.id
_entity.type
_entity.pdbx_description
1 polymer ?
#
loop_
_entity_poly.entity_id
_entity_poly.type
_entity_poly.pdbx_seq_one_letter_code
_entity_poly.pdbx_strand_id
1 'polypeptide(L)'
;MQILLRAASAAVFAFLLLFAVSSTKAATRTSIASGDWQVPATWDSGTVPGAGDNVVIASGTTIATPTDNNIGGGIITVQSGAVLDLRGAFLTASKLIAENGSEVIQRGGTAPRTTISTYQLASNSTYTFNGSNSSLTDTHPVYGNLTIKPSGSSSGTITTPLTVTGTFTVDFQGQSSLRLQSNVAYSFGSLLIKSGVFLMNNSSGTATATVNGNLNIQSTAILRGTASSGHGTLNLGGDLVNNGAIEQDDGSSTGTFTVNLNGAAEQHISGASAIAFENLTVNNTAGVVLDRDVTVDKALTLTSGRVDAEDFALSLASGATVSGGGGTSYVLGYVAKDLTAAGNFTFPVGTNSGYSPVNVNVTSVQSPSKLSVAAFNGVGPGVEPANSVARFWNIIEEGDVTANLTFSYREADVTTSAAEASFSLVKKDGNSAPVVVCTGNGCIDAAANTASAAGVANFSRWAIGVPLAPSSAEASVTGRVLAADGRGTGNAFLTIVGSDGHVRYAISNQFGYFSFRGLAVGEVYTISIRSKQYEFTPSVRVITLNDAESHIDFTANAR
;
A
#
# COMPACT_ATOMS: atom_id res chain seq x y z
N MET A 1 94.38 52.81 6.33
CA MET A 1 93.44 53.27 7.37
C MET A 1 92.13 52.51 7.13
N GLN A 2 92.05 51.27 7.57
CA GLN A 2 91.50 50.86 8.88
C GLN A 2 90.02 51.26 9.07
N ILE A 3 89.18 50.23 9.23
CA ILE A 3 87.99 50.17 10.10
C ILE A 3 86.80 51.02 9.58
N LEU A 4 85.76 50.43 8.98
CA LEU A 4 84.63 49.84 9.70
C LEU A 4 83.92 48.76 8.85
N LEU A 5 84.30 47.51 9.12
CA LEU A 5 83.50 46.32 8.84
C LEU A 5 82.67 46.04 10.10
N ARG A 6 81.45 45.52 9.94
CA ARG A 6 80.55 44.91 10.95
C ARG A 6 79.45 45.80 11.55
N ALA A 7 78.34 45.95 10.82
CA ALA A 7 77.00 46.18 11.43
C ALA A 7 75.78 45.80 10.56
N ALA A 8 75.93 45.35 9.30
CA ALA A 8 74.77 45.24 8.39
C ALA A 8 74.45 43.82 7.86
N SER A 9 75.11 42.76 8.34
CA SER A 9 74.94 41.40 7.76
C SER A 9 74.45 40.33 8.73
N ALA A 10 74.18 40.67 10.00
CA ALA A 10 73.65 39.72 10.99
C ALA A 10 72.14 39.86 11.24
N ALA A 11 71.51 40.97 10.85
CA ALA A 11 70.07 41.19 11.08
C ALA A 11 69.17 40.69 9.93
N VAL A 12 69.71 40.48 8.73
CA VAL A 12 68.92 40.02 7.57
C VAL A 12 68.92 38.49 7.44
N PHE A 13 69.94 37.80 7.96
CA PHE A 13 69.98 36.33 8.00
C PHE A 13 69.27 35.72 9.23
N ALA A 14 69.04 36.49 10.30
CA ALA A 14 68.26 36.06 11.45
C ALA A 14 66.74 36.25 11.26
N PHE A 15 66.32 37.10 10.32
CA PHE A 15 64.90 37.33 10.02
C PHE A 15 64.36 36.42 8.88
N LEU A 16 65.24 35.78 8.12
CA LEU A 16 64.86 34.81 7.07
C LEU A 16 64.86 33.35 7.52
N LEU A 17 65.27 33.05 8.76
CA LEU A 17 65.25 31.70 9.34
C LEU A 17 64.05 31.43 10.26
N LEU A 18 63.05 32.33 10.28
CA LEU A 18 61.79 32.16 11.01
C LEU A 18 60.55 32.01 10.11
N PHE A 19 60.76 31.74 8.81
CA PHE A 19 59.77 31.08 7.96
C PHE A 19 60.26 29.67 7.64
N ALA A 20 60.48 28.87 8.68
CA ALA A 20 60.23 27.45 8.54
C ALA A 20 58.73 27.33 8.26
N VAL A 21 58.37 27.32 6.97
CA VAL A 21 57.09 26.77 6.53
C VAL A 21 57.16 25.32 6.97
N SER A 22 56.72 25.07 8.20
CA SER A 22 56.38 23.74 8.65
C SER A 22 55.29 23.31 7.68
N SER A 23 55.65 22.51 6.68
CA SER A 23 54.65 21.73 5.97
C SER A 23 54.08 20.81 7.03
N THR A 24 53.02 21.26 7.70
CA THR A 24 52.26 20.45 8.64
C THR A 24 51.79 19.25 7.84
N LYS A 25 52.40 18.09 8.07
CA LYS A 25 51.93 16.84 7.49
C LYS A 25 50.48 16.68 7.95
N ALA A 26 49.59 16.37 7.02
CA ALA A 26 48.24 15.89 7.32
C ALA A 26 48.33 14.81 8.40
N ALA A 27 47.79 15.09 9.59
CA ALA A 27 47.71 14.12 10.67
C ALA A 27 46.29 13.54 10.73
N THR A 28 46.17 12.33 11.27
CA THR A 28 44.85 11.79 11.63
C THR A 28 44.53 12.22 13.06
N ARG A 29 43.34 12.77 13.27
CA ARG A 29 42.80 13.17 14.56
C ARG A 29 41.55 12.34 14.85
N THR A 30 41.55 11.62 15.95
CA THR A 30 40.45 10.71 16.30
C THR A 30 39.74 11.23 17.54
N SER A 31 38.40 11.30 17.54
CA SER A 31 37.67 11.65 18.75
C SER A 31 37.82 10.55 19.82
N ILE A 32 38.06 10.96 21.07
CA ILE A 32 38.16 10.05 22.23
C ILE A 32 37.04 10.30 23.25
N ALA A 33 36.27 11.37 23.08
CA ALA A 33 35.12 11.72 23.90
C ALA A 33 34.11 12.52 23.06
N SER A 34 32.84 12.51 23.47
CA SER A 34 31.83 13.41 22.91
C SER A 34 32.09 14.85 23.38
N GLY A 35 31.91 15.82 22.48
CA GLY A 35 32.18 17.21 22.79
C GLY A 35 32.17 18.14 21.58
N ASP A 36 32.53 19.39 21.81
CA ASP A 36 32.65 20.38 20.74
C ASP A 36 33.99 20.19 19.99
N TRP A 37 33.97 20.40 18.67
CA TRP A 37 35.12 20.24 17.78
C TRP A 37 36.34 21.05 18.22
N GLN A 38 36.13 22.25 18.74
CA GLN A 38 37.20 23.18 19.12
C GLN A 38 37.83 22.86 20.48
N VAL A 39 37.35 21.83 21.19
CA VAL A 39 37.92 21.42 22.49
C VAL A 39 39.07 20.44 22.25
N PRO A 40 40.32 20.76 22.62
CA PRO A 40 41.46 19.88 22.34
C PRO A 40 41.36 18.50 23.01
N ALA A 41 40.72 18.43 24.19
CA ALA A 41 40.49 17.17 24.92
C ALA A 41 39.51 16.21 24.24
N THR A 42 38.79 16.67 23.21
CA THR A 42 37.95 15.83 22.36
C THR A 42 38.79 14.87 21.51
N TRP A 43 40.05 15.21 21.23
CA TRP A 43 40.90 14.55 20.24
C TRP A 43 42.06 13.78 20.88
N ASP A 44 42.38 12.61 20.32
CA ASP A 44 43.46 11.71 20.73
C ASP A 44 44.82 12.39 20.90
N SER A 45 45.12 13.36 20.04
CA SER A 45 46.37 14.10 20.08
C SER A 45 46.36 15.31 21.02
N GLY A 46 45.25 15.60 21.70
CA GLY A 46 45.10 16.81 22.51
C GLY A 46 45.15 18.11 21.70
N THR A 47 44.88 18.05 20.39
CA THR A 47 44.92 19.20 19.47
C THR A 47 43.71 19.18 18.54
N VAL A 48 43.12 20.35 18.31
CA VAL A 48 41.98 20.50 17.38
C VAL A 48 42.42 20.21 15.94
N PRO A 49 41.62 19.47 15.13
CA PRO A 49 41.92 19.24 13.73
C PRO A 49 42.02 20.54 12.92
N GLY A 50 43.10 20.65 12.13
CA GLY A 50 43.39 21.82 11.30
C GLY A 50 43.38 21.52 9.80
N ALA A 51 43.79 22.50 9.00
CA ALA A 51 43.89 22.38 7.55
C ALA A 51 44.81 21.21 7.15
N GLY A 52 44.28 20.30 6.32
CA GLY A 52 44.96 19.12 5.82
C GLY A 52 44.80 17.87 6.68
N ASP A 53 44.32 17.98 7.93
CA ASP A 53 44.16 16.81 8.80
C ASP A 53 43.02 15.90 8.35
N ASN A 54 43.19 14.59 8.52
CA ASN A 54 42.11 13.63 8.44
C ASN A 54 41.44 13.52 9.83
N VAL A 55 40.12 13.48 9.85
CA VAL A 55 39.34 13.45 11.07
C VAL A 55 38.53 12.16 11.13
N VAL A 56 38.64 11.45 12.26
CA VAL A 56 37.83 10.28 12.54
C VAL A 56 36.94 10.58 13.74
N ILE A 57 35.63 10.58 13.50
CA ILE A 57 34.63 10.60 14.55
C ILE A 57 34.40 9.15 14.97
N ALA A 58 35.01 8.77 16.07
CA ALA A 58 35.06 7.39 16.56
C ALA A 58 33.69 6.89 17.03
N SER A 59 33.48 5.59 16.90
CA SER A 59 32.25 4.91 17.34
C SER A 59 31.84 5.30 18.76
N GLY A 60 30.56 5.60 18.96
CA GLY A 60 30.00 5.99 20.26
C GLY A 60 30.27 7.44 20.68
N THR A 61 30.97 8.24 19.85
CA THR A 61 31.18 9.67 20.12
C THR A 61 30.22 10.55 19.32
N THR A 62 29.83 11.67 19.92
CA THR A 62 29.10 12.77 19.24
C THR A 62 29.97 14.00 19.23
N ILE A 63 30.32 14.49 18.04
CA ILE A 63 31.12 15.70 17.86
C ILE A 63 30.24 16.80 17.29
N ALA A 64 30.19 17.93 18.00
CA ALA A 64 29.42 19.09 17.58
C ALA A 64 30.31 20.21 17.05
N THR A 65 29.89 20.90 15.99
CA THR A 65 30.62 22.06 15.44
C THR A 65 29.87 23.36 15.71
N PRO A 66 30.09 24.06 16.85
CA PRO A 66 29.44 25.35 17.13
C PRO A 66 29.85 26.49 16.21
N THR A 67 31.03 26.42 15.60
CA THR A 67 31.57 27.42 14.67
C THR A 67 32.09 26.73 13.42
N ASP A 68 32.29 27.49 12.36
CA ASP A 68 32.85 27.01 11.10
C ASP A 68 34.22 26.36 11.31
N ASN A 69 34.44 25.24 10.62
CA ASN A 69 35.70 24.50 10.64
C ASN A 69 36.17 24.24 9.20
N ASN A 70 37.48 24.37 8.97
CA ASN A 70 38.08 24.18 7.66
C ASN A 70 39.30 23.28 7.76
N ILE A 71 39.13 22.02 7.35
CA ILE A 71 40.23 21.06 7.21
C ILE A 71 40.75 20.98 5.77
N GLY A 72 40.24 21.82 4.84
CA GLY A 72 40.72 21.94 3.47
C GLY A 72 40.71 20.61 2.73
N GLY A 73 41.89 20.12 2.35
CA GLY A 73 42.07 18.84 1.66
C GLY A 73 41.81 17.59 2.52
N GLY A 74 41.57 17.74 3.82
CA GLY A 74 41.36 16.66 4.77
C GLY A 74 40.08 15.85 4.54
N ILE A 75 40.06 14.61 5.04
CA ILE A 75 38.93 13.68 4.96
C ILE A 75 38.28 13.54 6.33
N ILE A 76 36.95 13.50 6.38
CA ILE A 76 36.19 13.20 7.60
C ILE A 76 35.58 11.82 7.47
N THR A 77 35.80 10.97 8.47
CA THR A 77 35.18 9.65 8.59
C THR A 77 34.32 9.61 9.84
N VAL A 78 33.02 9.36 9.69
CA VAL A 78 32.09 9.15 10.78
C VAL A 78 31.84 7.65 10.90
N GLN A 79 32.38 7.06 11.97
CA GLN A 79 32.31 5.61 12.17
C GLN A 79 30.91 5.15 12.60
N SER A 80 30.67 3.84 12.49
CA SER A 80 29.43 3.23 12.96
C SER A 80 29.08 3.64 14.40
N GLY A 81 27.85 4.09 14.63
CA GLY A 81 27.38 4.56 15.94
C GLY A 81 27.92 5.92 16.38
N ALA A 82 28.69 6.62 15.53
CA ALA A 82 29.17 7.97 15.79
C ALA A 82 28.25 9.02 15.17
N VAL A 83 28.26 10.24 15.74
CA VAL A 83 27.44 11.37 15.27
C VAL A 83 28.30 12.60 15.02
N LEU A 84 28.19 13.18 13.83
CA LEU A 84 28.72 14.50 13.52
C LEU A 84 27.56 15.51 13.47
N ASP A 85 27.43 16.34 14.50
CA ASP A 85 26.41 17.40 14.57
C ASP A 85 27.00 18.74 14.13
N LEU A 86 26.69 19.13 12.90
CA LEU A 86 27.20 20.38 12.33
C LEU A 86 26.66 21.62 13.02
N ARG A 87 25.62 21.47 13.89
CA ARG A 87 24.80 22.59 14.36
C ARG A 87 24.51 23.50 13.15
N GLY A 88 24.79 24.80 13.22
CA GLY A 88 24.65 25.73 12.09
C GLY A 88 25.94 26.08 11.34
N ALA A 89 27.04 25.38 11.60
CA ALA A 89 28.36 25.77 11.12
C ALA A 89 28.70 25.20 9.73
N PHE A 90 29.57 25.91 9.01
CA PHE A 90 30.18 25.43 7.78
C PHE A 90 31.34 24.48 8.08
N LEU A 91 31.35 23.32 7.44
CA LEU A 91 32.48 22.39 7.45
C LEU A 91 33.06 22.29 6.04
N THR A 92 34.34 22.63 5.89
CA THR A 92 35.08 22.50 4.62
C THR A 92 36.03 21.32 4.70
N ALA A 93 35.86 20.35 3.81
CA ALA A 93 36.68 19.14 3.70
C ALA A 93 36.68 18.63 2.25
N SER A 94 37.69 17.84 1.86
CA SER A 94 37.69 17.23 0.53
C SER A 94 36.67 16.11 0.42
N LYS A 95 36.48 15.36 1.51
CA LYS A 95 35.62 14.18 1.53
C LYS A 95 34.95 13.95 2.88
N LEU A 96 33.69 13.55 2.85
CA LEU A 96 32.97 12.99 3.99
C LEU A 96 32.62 11.53 3.73
N ILE A 97 33.03 10.66 4.66
CA ILE A 97 32.71 9.24 4.71
C ILE A 97 31.78 9.03 5.91
N ALA A 98 30.58 8.51 5.67
CA ALA A 98 29.66 8.10 6.72
C ALA A 98 29.47 6.58 6.64
N GLU A 99 29.94 5.85 7.65
CA GLU A 99 29.84 4.39 7.71
C GLU A 99 28.42 3.95 8.07
N ASN A 100 28.12 2.66 7.90
CA ASN A 100 26.82 2.11 8.28
C ASN A 100 26.54 2.34 9.78
N GLY A 101 25.35 2.84 10.10
CA GLY A 101 24.94 3.16 11.47
C GLY A 101 25.50 4.49 12.01
N SER A 102 26.19 5.29 11.20
CA SER A 102 26.60 6.65 11.57
C SER A 102 25.51 7.68 11.25
N GLU A 103 25.56 8.84 11.92
CA GLU A 103 24.68 9.97 11.65
C GLU A 103 25.46 11.27 11.41
N VAL A 104 25.01 12.04 10.42
CA VAL A 104 25.43 13.43 10.19
C VAL A 104 24.21 14.31 10.32
N ILE A 105 24.25 15.26 11.27
CA ILE A 105 23.15 16.18 11.55
C ILE A 105 23.56 17.56 11.08
N GLN A 106 22.69 18.22 10.34
CA GLN A 106 22.83 19.63 10.01
C GLN A 106 21.66 20.42 10.58
N ARG A 107 21.95 21.44 11.38
CA ARG A 107 20.99 22.41 11.92
C ARG A 107 21.20 23.79 11.30
N GLY A 108 20.26 24.72 11.42
CA GLY A 108 20.39 26.08 10.87
C GLY A 108 20.63 26.19 9.35
N GLY A 109 20.65 27.42 8.83
CA GLY A 109 20.90 27.69 7.40
C GLY A 109 19.74 27.40 6.43
N THR A 110 19.91 27.83 5.17
CA THR A 110 18.89 27.74 4.11
C THR A 110 19.01 26.52 3.19
N ALA A 111 19.98 25.62 3.38
CA ALA A 111 20.15 24.40 2.59
C ALA A 111 21.19 23.48 3.27
N PRO A 112 21.31 22.21 2.86
CA PRO A 112 22.48 21.39 3.17
C PRO A 112 23.75 22.14 2.77
N ARG A 113 24.62 22.48 3.73
CA ARG A 113 25.69 23.46 3.53
C ARG A 113 26.95 23.03 4.26
N THR A 114 27.64 22.10 3.62
CA THR A 114 29.07 21.87 3.85
C THR A 114 29.79 22.12 2.54
N THR A 115 31.03 22.61 2.61
CA THR A 115 31.91 22.67 1.45
C THR A 115 32.67 21.34 1.39
N ILE A 116 31.92 20.26 1.19
CA ILE A 116 32.45 18.91 0.99
C ILE A 116 32.49 18.63 -0.50
N SER A 117 33.68 18.37 -1.03
CA SER A 117 33.84 18.11 -2.47
C SER A 117 33.34 16.74 -2.89
N THR A 118 33.38 15.74 -2.00
CA THR A 118 32.97 14.36 -2.30
C THR A 118 32.31 13.70 -1.10
N TYR A 119 31.19 13.02 -1.33
CA TYR A 119 30.48 12.25 -0.31
C TYR A 119 30.59 10.77 -0.58
N GLN A 120 30.79 9.98 0.47
CA GLN A 120 30.68 8.53 0.48
C GLN A 120 29.80 8.14 1.66
N LEU A 121 28.49 8.06 1.42
CA LEU A 121 27.50 7.74 2.44
C LEU A 121 27.10 6.27 2.27
N ALA A 122 27.35 5.46 3.29
CA ALA A 122 26.96 4.06 3.28
C ALA A 122 25.43 3.91 3.31
N SER A 123 24.90 2.78 2.81
CA SER A 123 23.46 2.56 2.65
C SER A 123 22.67 2.68 3.96
N ASN A 124 23.26 2.34 5.10
CA ASN A 124 22.64 2.47 6.43
C ASN A 124 23.21 3.64 7.25
N SER A 125 23.87 4.61 6.62
CA SER A 125 24.20 5.90 7.26
C SER A 125 22.99 6.83 7.20
N THR A 126 22.86 7.76 8.14
CA THR A 126 21.76 8.73 8.17
C THR A 126 22.27 10.16 8.03
N TYR A 127 21.68 10.90 7.10
CA TYR A 127 21.85 12.36 7.05
C TYR A 127 20.55 13.03 7.50
N THR A 128 20.63 13.91 8.50
CA THR A 128 19.48 14.61 9.07
C THR A 128 19.58 16.11 8.82
N PHE A 129 18.63 16.67 8.07
CA PHE A 129 18.44 18.12 7.92
C PHE A 129 17.41 18.62 8.94
N ASN A 130 17.89 19.37 9.91
CA ASN A 130 17.13 20.02 10.98
C ASN A 130 17.35 21.54 10.98
N GLY A 131 17.25 22.13 9.78
CA GLY A 131 17.44 23.56 9.54
C GLY A 131 16.14 24.38 9.59
N SER A 132 16.24 25.68 9.29
CA SER A 132 15.07 26.56 9.13
C SER A 132 14.49 26.57 7.72
N ASN A 133 15.25 26.08 6.73
CA ASN A 133 14.74 25.78 5.38
C ASN A 133 14.68 24.27 5.17
N SER A 134 13.65 23.85 4.44
CA SER A 134 13.36 22.49 4.03
C SER A 134 13.60 22.26 2.53
N SER A 135 14.02 23.29 1.79
CA SER A 135 14.29 23.19 0.35
C SER A 135 15.65 22.58 0.06
N LEU A 136 15.72 21.80 -1.01
CA LEU A 136 16.92 21.18 -1.54
C LEU A 136 17.15 21.74 -2.95
N THR A 137 18.00 22.76 -3.05
CA THR A 137 18.16 23.56 -4.28
C THR A 137 19.43 23.30 -5.05
N ASP A 138 20.43 22.70 -4.40
CA ASP A 138 21.74 22.45 -4.98
C ASP A 138 21.90 20.96 -5.31
N THR A 139 23.04 20.59 -5.92
CA THR A 139 23.32 19.18 -6.19
C THR A 139 23.54 18.42 -4.87
N HIS A 140 22.88 17.28 -4.73
CA HIS A 140 22.98 16.43 -3.54
C HIS A 140 23.64 15.09 -3.85
N PRO A 141 24.38 14.50 -2.88
CA PRO A 141 24.91 13.16 -3.03
C PRO A 141 23.79 12.11 -2.98
N VAL A 142 24.15 10.87 -3.29
CA VAL A 142 23.30 9.72 -2.95
C VAL A 142 23.36 9.50 -1.44
N TYR A 143 22.20 9.49 -0.78
CA TYR A 143 22.11 9.23 0.64
C TYR A 143 21.88 7.74 0.94
N GLY A 144 22.35 7.28 2.09
CA GLY A 144 21.86 6.05 2.72
C GLY A 144 20.42 6.26 3.15
N ASN A 145 20.23 6.84 4.32
CA ASN A 145 18.97 7.41 4.79
C ASN A 145 19.04 8.93 4.79
N LEU A 146 17.89 9.58 4.58
CA LEU A 146 17.77 11.02 4.61
C LEU A 146 16.54 11.43 5.40
N THR A 147 16.72 12.28 6.41
CA THR A 147 15.61 12.86 7.19
C THR A 147 15.55 14.36 6.97
N ILE A 148 14.40 14.89 6.56
CA ILE A 148 14.13 16.33 6.51
C ILE A 148 13.12 16.67 7.61
N LYS A 149 13.60 17.37 8.62
CA LYS A 149 12.88 17.74 9.84
C LYS A 149 13.16 19.20 10.21
N PRO A 150 12.66 20.19 9.44
CA PRO A 150 12.95 21.58 9.73
C PRO A 150 12.38 21.99 11.09
N SER A 151 13.06 22.89 11.79
CA SER A 151 12.63 23.38 13.11
C SER A 151 11.52 24.44 13.03
N GLY A 152 11.20 24.93 11.83
CA GLY A 152 10.18 25.95 11.58
C GLY A 152 9.03 25.44 10.71
N SER A 153 7.97 26.25 10.60
CA SER A 153 6.76 25.95 9.82
C SER A 153 6.86 26.34 8.34
N SER A 154 8.08 26.52 7.80
CA SER A 154 8.29 26.86 6.39
C SER A 154 8.14 25.63 5.50
N SER A 155 7.42 25.80 4.39
CA SER A 155 7.38 24.79 3.34
C SER A 155 8.61 24.90 2.45
N GLY A 156 9.08 23.77 1.92
CA GLY A 156 10.27 23.70 1.07
C GLY A 156 10.01 22.97 -0.24
N THR A 157 10.93 23.10 -1.19
CA THR A 157 10.88 22.41 -2.48
C THR A 157 12.21 21.71 -2.76
N ILE A 158 12.15 20.48 -3.25
CA ILE A 158 13.30 19.79 -3.86
C ILE A 158 13.29 20.13 -5.34
N THR A 159 14.35 20.79 -5.81
CA THR A 159 14.46 21.28 -7.20
C THR A 159 15.55 20.57 -8.01
N THR A 160 16.23 19.60 -7.39
CA THR A 160 17.33 18.83 -8.00
C THR A 160 17.08 17.34 -7.85
N PRO A 161 17.68 16.51 -8.72
CA PRO A 161 17.56 15.06 -8.59
C PRO A 161 18.00 14.59 -7.21
N LEU A 162 17.23 13.69 -6.60
CA LEU A 162 17.51 13.16 -5.28
C LEU A 162 17.42 11.65 -5.28
N THR A 163 18.47 11.00 -4.78
CA THR A 163 18.50 9.54 -4.58
C THR A 163 18.78 9.23 -3.11
N VAL A 164 17.90 8.45 -2.50
CA VAL A 164 18.04 7.92 -1.14
C VAL A 164 17.90 6.41 -1.24
N THR A 165 18.97 5.67 -0.94
CA THR A 165 19.00 4.20 -1.14
C THR A 165 18.23 3.43 -0.07
N GLY A 166 18.18 3.98 1.14
CA GLY A 166 17.37 3.53 2.26
C GLY A 166 16.10 4.39 2.40
N THR A 167 15.80 4.84 3.62
CA THR A 167 14.56 5.55 3.91
C THR A 167 14.72 7.06 3.75
N PHE A 168 13.82 7.66 2.96
CA PHE A 168 13.58 9.10 2.96
C PHE A 168 12.46 9.44 3.95
N THR A 169 12.77 10.27 4.95
CA THR A 169 11.85 10.63 6.03
C THR A 169 11.47 12.11 5.97
N VAL A 170 10.17 12.39 5.99
CA VAL A 170 9.60 13.73 6.12
C VAL A 170 8.97 13.86 7.50
N ASP A 171 9.50 14.74 8.34
CA ASP A 171 9.07 14.98 9.74
C ASP A 171 8.89 16.49 9.95
N PHE A 172 7.84 17.07 9.39
CA PHE A 172 7.61 18.52 9.45
C PHE A 172 6.76 18.88 10.67
N GLN A 173 6.95 20.09 11.19
CA GLN A 173 6.09 20.63 12.24
C GLN A 173 4.80 21.19 11.62
N GLY A 174 3.64 20.79 12.16
CA GLY A 174 2.33 21.23 11.65
C GLY A 174 2.06 20.74 10.22
N GLN A 175 1.35 21.56 9.42
CA GLN A 175 0.93 21.23 8.05
C GLN A 175 1.87 21.81 6.97
N SER A 176 3.11 22.08 7.31
CA SER A 176 4.11 22.56 6.35
C SER A 176 4.45 21.48 5.33
N SER A 177 4.71 21.90 4.09
CA SER A 177 4.90 20.96 2.98
C SER A 177 6.34 20.85 2.51
N LEU A 178 6.78 19.65 2.17
CA LEU A 178 7.90 19.41 1.28
C LEU A 178 7.37 19.08 -0.11
N ARG A 179 7.81 19.83 -1.12
CA ARG A 179 7.29 19.75 -2.49
C ARG A 179 8.34 19.20 -3.45
N LEU A 180 7.91 18.48 -4.46
CA LEU A 180 8.77 18.11 -5.58
C LEU A 180 8.58 19.08 -6.75
N GLN A 181 9.68 19.42 -7.41
CA GLN A 181 9.63 20.09 -8.71
C GLN A 181 9.32 19.07 -9.82
N SER A 182 8.55 19.51 -10.82
CA SER A 182 8.32 18.74 -12.05
C SER A 182 9.59 18.53 -12.88
N ASN A 183 9.60 17.46 -13.68
CA ASN A 183 10.67 17.08 -14.59
C ASN A 183 12.03 16.84 -13.90
N VAL A 184 12.00 16.44 -12.64
CA VAL A 184 13.16 16.05 -11.83
C VAL A 184 12.97 14.61 -11.38
N ALA A 185 14.06 13.83 -11.39
CA ALA A 185 14.03 12.43 -10.99
C ALA A 185 14.24 12.28 -9.48
N TYR A 186 13.31 11.57 -8.82
CA TYR A 186 13.41 11.22 -7.41
C TYR A 186 13.35 9.70 -7.23
N SER A 187 14.30 9.14 -6.49
CA SER A 187 14.35 7.71 -6.18
C SER A 187 14.63 7.47 -4.70
N PHE A 188 13.76 6.72 -4.05
CA PHE A 188 13.81 6.41 -2.63
C PHE A 188 13.79 4.89 -2.44
N GLY A 189 14.58 4.36 -1.50
CA GLY A 189 14.46 2.99 -1.04
C GLY A 189 13.09 2.78 -0.40
N SER A 190 12.80 3.52 0.67
CA SER A 190 11.46 3.63 1.25
C SER A 190 11.09 5.09 1.51
N LEU A 191 9.80 5.39 1.61
CA LEU A 191 9.30 6.72 1.96
C LEU A 191 8.50 6.66 3.25
N LEU A 192 8.95 7.39 4.26
CA LEU A 192 8.25 7.57 5.53
C LEU A 192 7.81 9.03 5.67
N ILE A 193 6.51 9.26 5.65
CA ILE A 193 5.94 10.58 5.97
C ILE A 193 5.45 10.50 7.41
N LYS A 194 6.26 11.06 8.32
CA LYS A 194 6.02 11.01 9.75
C LYS A 194 5.07 12.11 10.21
N SER A 195 5.21 13.30 9.63
CA SER A 195 4.33 14.44 9.89
C SER A 195 4.47 15.52 8.80
N GLY A 196 3.45 16.36 8.68
CA GLY A 196 3.35 17.40 7.66
C GLY A 196 2.94 16.84 6.29
N VAL A 197 3.16 17.64 5.24
CA VAL A 197 2.68 17.32 3.89
C VAL A 197 3.85 16.97 2.97
N PHE A 198 3.83 15.79 2.36
CA PHE A 198 4.66 15.51 1.20
C PHE A 198 3.83 15.74 -0.06
N LEU A 199 4.16 16.78 -0.82
CA LEU A 199 3.43 17.19 -2.03
C LEU A 199 4.18 16.76 -3.28
N MET A 200 3.57 15.87 -4.05
CA MET A 200 4.16 15.30 -5.27
C MET A 200 4.33 16.35 -6.36
N ASN A 201 3.43 17.33 -6.53
CA ASN A 201 3.62 18.39 -7.53
C ASN A 201 2.93 19.71 -7.17
N ASN A 202 3.61 20.83 -7.42
CA ASN A 202 3.08 22.19 -7.27
C ASN A 202 3.38 23.10 -8.48
N SER A 203 3.45 22.53 -9.67
CA SER A 203 3.79 23.21 -10.93
C SER A 203 3.00 22.61 -12.09
N SER A 204 3.16 23.14 -13.30
CA SER A 204 2.40 22.69 -14.49
C SER A 204 2.95 21.44 -15.20
N GLY A 205 4.18 21.00 -14.89
CA GLY A 205 4.78 19.79 -15.48
C GLY A 205 4.39 18.51 -14.74
N THR A 206 5.07 17.40 -15.02
CA THR A 206 4.91 16.13 -14.28
C THR A 206 6.05 15.93 -13.30
N ALA A 207 5.76 15.61 -12.04
CA ALA A 207 6.75 15.21 -11.06
C ALA A 207 6.61 13.71 -10.79
N THR A 208 7.73 12.98 -10.85
CA THR A 208 7.73 11.52 -10.69
C THR A 208 8.66 11.10 -9.57
N ALA A 209 8.12 10.44 -8.55
CA ALA A 209 8.91 9.79 -7.52
C ALA A 209 8.81 8.27 -7.63
N THR A 210 9.95 7.59 -7.51
CA THR A 210 10.02 6.13 -7.46
C THR A 210 10.43 5.68 -6.07
N VAL A 211 9.56 4.97 -5.39
CA VAL A 211 9.80 4.34 -4.08
C VAL A 211 9.97 2.85 -4.32
N ASN A 212 11.18 2.31 -4.18
CA ASN A 212 11.47 0.91 -4.51
C ASN A 212 10.92 -0.09 -3.47
N GLY A 213 10.71 0.36 -2.25
CA GLY A 213 10.18 -0.37 -1.11
C GLY A 213 8.89 0.27 -0.62
N ASN A 214 8.72 0.40 0.69
CA ASN A 214 7.43 0.72 1.28
C ASN A 214 7.17 2.24 1.37
N LEU A 215 5.91 2.61 1.24
CA LEU A 215 5.38 3.93 1.58
C LEU A 215 4.60 3.82 2.90
N ASN A 216 5.03 4.57 3.93
CA ASN A 216 4.34 4.64 5.22
C ASN A 216 3.95 6.07 5.55
N ILE A 217 2.66 6.31 5.73
CA ILE A 217 2.08 7.61 6.08
C ILE A 217 1.56 7.51 7.51
N GLN A 218 2.11 8.29 8.44
CA GLN A 218 1.70 8.29 9.84
C GLN A 218 0.49 9.19 10.10
N SER A 219 -0.10 9.07 11.30
CA SER A 219 -1.42 9.67 11.62
C SER A 219 -1.53 11.19 11.51
N THR A 220 -0.42 11.91 11.53
CA THR A 220 -0.40 13.38 11.37
C THR A 220 0.17 13.83 10.02
N ALA A 221 0.44 12.87 9.13
CA ALA A 221 1.05 13.09 7.84
C ALA A 221 0.02 13.08 6.71
N ILE A 222 0.36 13.81 5.65
CA ILE A 222 -0.42 13.88 4.42
C ILE A 222 0.51 13.59 3.25
N LEU A 223 0.12 12.63 2.42
CA LEU A 223 0.62 12.53 1.05
C LEU A 223 -0.35 13.28 0.15
N ARG A 224 0.11 14.36 -0.50
CA ARG A 224 -0.70 15.12 -1.46
C ARG A 224 -0.20 14.92 -2.87
N GLY A 225 -1.11 14.64 -3.80
CA GLY A 225 -0.80 14.53 -5.21
C GLY A 225 -0.42 15.88 -5.83
N THR A 226 -1.39 16.78 -5.98
CA THR A 226 -1.16 18.02 -6.74
C THR A 226 -1.67 19.28 -6.02
N ALA A 227 -1.13 20.43 -6.39
CA ALA A 227 -1.59 21.76 -5.95
C ALA A 227 -1.57 22.80 -7.09
N SER A 228 -1.53 22.32 -8.34
CA SER A 228 -1.44 23.16 -9.54
C SER A 228 -2.04 22.43 -10.75
N SER A 229 -1.75 22.85 -11.98
CA SER A 229 -2.27 22.18 -13.19
C SER A 229 -1.45 20.97 -13.66
N GLY A 230 -0.28 20.72 -13.07
CA GLY A 230 0.58 19.60 -13.44
C GLY A 230 0.30 18.32 -12.66
N HIS A 231 0.99 17.25 -13.02
CA HIS A 231 0.65 15.89 -12.61
C HIS A 231 1.65 15.32 -11.59
N GLY A 232 1.15 14.59 -10.59
CA GLY A 232 1.97 13.79 -9.68
C GLY A 232 1.97 12.32 -10.11
N THR A 233 3.13 11.69 -10.18
CA THR A 233 3.25 10.24 -10.43
C THR A 233 4.11 9.59 -9.35
N LEU A 234 3.53 8.64 -8.63
CA LEU A 234 4.23 7.81 -7.65
C LEU A 234 4.35 6.39 -8.18
N ASN A 235 5.57 5.92 -8.41
CA ASN A 235 5.85 4.50 -8.63
C ASN A 235 6.21 3.86 -7.30
N LEU A 236 5.51 2.80 -6.92
CA LEU A 236 5.68 2.15 -5.63
C LEU A 236 5.98 0.65 -5.83
N GLY A 237 7.14 0.23 -5.34
CA GLY A 237 7.64 -1.15 -5.45
C GLY A 237 7.34 -2.05 -4.25
N GLY A 238 6.96 -1.48 -3.10
CA GLY A 238 6.59 -2.20 -1.88
C GLY A 238 5.21 -1.82 -1.35
N ASP A 239 4.95 -2.07 -0.07
CA ASP A 239 3.62 -1.88 0.50
C ASP A 239 3.24 -0.41 0.68
N LEU A 240 1.94 -0.12 0.63
CA LEU A 240 1.37 1.16 1.01
C LEU A 240 0.65 1.02 2.35
N VAL A 241 1.10 1.78 3.36
CA VAL A 241 0.47 1.83 4.69
C VAL A 241 0.00 3.26 4.96
N ASN A 242 -1.32 3.49 4.94
CA ASN A 242 -1.90 4.80 5.24
C ASN A 242 -2.56 4.86 6.63
N ASN A 243 -1.86 5.47 7.59
CA ASN A 243 -2.42 5.83 8.89
C ASN A 243 -2.77 7.32 8.99
N GLY A 244 -2.36 8.13 8.01
CA GLY A 244 -2.62 9.58 7.94
C GLY A 244 -3.68 9.92 6.92
N ALA A 245 -3.36 10.81 5.97
CA ALA A 245 -4.22 11.16 4.86
C ALA A 245 -3.51 11.00 3.51
N ILE A 246 -4.29 10.59 2.50
CA ILE A 246 -3.93 10.72 1.09
C ILE A 246 -4.90 11.73 0.50
N GLU A 247 -4.37 12.83 0.01
CA GLU A 247 -5.12 13.89 -0.66
C GLU A 247 -4.75 13.86 -2.15
N GLN A 248 -5.74 13.72 -3.02
CA GLN A 248 -5.49 13.72 -4.47
C GLN A 248 -4.95 15.09 -4.91
N ASP A 249 -5.51 16.15 -4.34
CA ASP A 249 -5.11 17.52 -4.57
C ASP A 249 -5.25 18.43 -3.32
N ASP A 250 -5.10 19.74 -3.51
CA ASP A 250 -5.31 20.78 -2.50
C ASP A 250 -6.73 21.36 -2.45
N GLY A 251 -7.68 20.72 -3.14
CA GLY A 251 -9.08 21.14 -3.29
C GLY A 251 -9.34 22.11 -4.44
N SER A 252 -8.31 22.56 -5.19
CA SER A 252 -8.46 23.50 -6.31
C SER A 252 -7.65 23.16 -7.55
N SER A 253 -6.75 22.18 -7.45
CA SER A 253 -5.92 21.68 -8.53
C SER A 253 -6.75 21.14 -9.71
N THR A 254 -6.22 21.29 -10.92
CA THR A 254 -6.72 20.60 -12.12
C THR A 254 -5.75 19.51 -12.60
N GLY A 255 -4.64 19.34 -11.89
CA GLY A 255 -3.68 18.28 -12.09
C GLY A 255 -4.27 16.92 -11.80
N THR A 256 -3.48 15.88 -12.05
CA THR A 256 -3.87 14.51 -11.69
C THR A 256 -2.77 13.84 -10.89
N PHE A 257 -3.17 13.00 -9.94
CA PHE A 257 -2.30 12.13 -9.18
C PHE A 257 -2.46 10.69 -9.64
N THR A 258 -1.34 10.04 -9.97
CA THR A 258 -1.30 8.64 -10.37
C THR A 258 -0.39 7.87 -9.44
N VAL A 259 -0.91 6.78 -8.89
CA VAL A 259 -0.13 5.79 -8.12
C VAL A 259 0.00 4.52 -8.95
N ASN A 260 1.23 4.08 -9.19
CA ASN A 260 1.54 2.84 -9.89
C ASN A 260 2.08 1.82 -8.88
N LEU A 261 1.35 0.72 -8.69
CA LEU A 261 1.81 -0.44 -7.94
C LEU A 261 2.57 -1.35 -8.90
N ASN A 262 3.90 -1.28 -8.84
CA ASN A 262 4.81 -1.90 -9.81
C ASN A 262 5.96 -2.67 -9.14
N GLY A 263 5.69 -3.22 -7.96
CA GLY A 263 6.60 -4.08 -7.22
C GLY A 263 6.91 -5.41 -7.91
N ALA A 264 7.99 -6.05 -7.46
CA ALA A 264 8.37 -7.39 -7.90
C ALA A 264 7.82 -8.50 -6.97
N ALA A 265 7.40 -8.14 -5.76
CA ALA A 265 6.73 -9.00 -4.79
C ALA A 265 5.26 -8.57 -4.64
N GLU A 266 4.43 -9.42 -4.04
CA GLU A 266 3.05 -9.06 -3.69
C GLU A 266 3.05 -7.79 -2.84
N GLN A 267 2.18 -6.83 -3.17
CA GLN A 267 2.07 -5.55 -2.47
C GLN A 267 0.76 -5.48 -1.69
N HIS A 268 0.84 -4.99 -0.46
CA HIS A 268 -0.33 -4.76 0.37
C HIS A 268 -0.74 -3.28 0.40
N ILE A 269 -2.05 -3.03 0.39
CA ILE A 269 -2.65 -1.72 0.65
C ILE A 269 -3.35 -1.77 2.01
N SER A 270 -2.74 -1.15 3.03
CA SER A 270 -3.15 -1.28 4.44
C SER A 270 -3.09 0.05 5.21
N GLY A 271 -3.28 0.01 6.54
CA GLY A 271 -3.21 1.18 7.44
C GLY A 271 -4.36 1.29 8.43
N ALA A 272 -4.76 2.51 8.80
CA ALA A 272 -5.94 2.76 9.65
C ALA A 272 -6.91 3.78 9.02
N SER A 273 -6.44 4.56 8.04
CA SER A 273 -7.21 5.61 7.40
C SER A 273 -7.74 5.21 6.02
N ALA A 274 -8.79 5.89 5.56
CA ALA A 274 -9.35 5.68 4.22
C ALA A 274 -8.31 5.88 3.12
N ILE A 275 -8.44 5.14 2.02
CA ILE A 275 -7.55 5.22 0.87
C ILE A 275 -8.40 5.42 -0.39
N ALA A 276 -8.22 6.59 -1.01
CA ALA A 276 -8.82 6.93 -2.29
C ALA A 276 -7.73 7.36 -3.26
N PHE A 277 -7.63 6.67 -4.39
CA PHE A 277 -6.74 7.03 -5.48
C PHE A 277 -7.50 7.84 -6.52
N GLU A 278 -6.87 8.89 -7.05
CA GLU A 278 -7.42 9.55 -8.23
C GLU A 278 -7.24 8.63 -9.45
N ASN A 279 -5.99 8.25 -9.75
CA ASN A 279 -5.67 7.23 -10.74
C ASN A 279 -4.79 6.15 -10.09
N LEU A 280 -5.16 4.88 -10.31
CA LEU A 280 -4.44 3.71 -9.84
C LEU A 280 -4.04 2.83 -11.03
N THR A 281 -2.76 2.54 -11.15
CA THR A 281 -2.24 1.53 -12.08
C THR A 281 -1.75 0.32 -11.31
N VAL A 282 -2.24 -0.86 -11.69
CA VAL A 282 -1.76 -2.14 -11.18
C VAL A 282 -0.90 -2.79 -12.27
N ASN A 283 0.39 -2.89 -12.00
CA ASN A 283 1.39 -3.48 -12.89
C ASN A 283 2.37 -4.34 -12.07
N ASN A 284 1.82 -5.29 -11.32
CA ASN A 284 2.58 -6.16 -10.44
C ASN A 284 2.15 -7.62 -10.64
N THR A 285 2.97 -8.41 -11.34
CA THR A 285 2.67 -9.82 -11.64
C THR A 285 2.49 -10.70 -10.40
N ALA A 286 3.08 -10.32 -9.27
CA ALA A 286 2.93 -11.04 -8.01
C ALA A 286 1.57 -10.77 -7.33
N GLY A 287 0.90 -9.68 -7.69
CA GLY A 287 -0.42 -9.31 -7.20
C GLY A 287 -0.40 -8.12 -6.25
N VAL A 288 -1.59 -7.59 -5.98
CA VAL A 288 -1.86 -6.54 -5.01
C VAL A 288 -2.98 -7.02 -4.10
N VAL A 289 -2.80 -6.99 -2.79
CA VAL A 289 -3.81 -7.37 -1.80
C VAL A 289 -4.37 -6.11 -1.14
N LEU A 290 -5.69 -6.06 -0.97
CA LEU A 290 -6.38 -5.01 -0.24
C LEU A 290 -6.62 -5.47 1.20
N ASP A 291 -6.00 -4.82 2.17
CA ASP A 291 -6.28 -5.05 3.60
C ASP A 291 -7.31 -4.04 4.15
N ARG A 292 -8.10 -3.45 3.24
CA ARG A 292 -9.19 -2.49 3.48
C ARG A 292 -9.96 -2.18 2.20
N ASP A 293 -11.08 -1.49 2.36
CA ASP A 293 -11.77 -0.85 1.23
C ASP A 293 -10.90 0.24 0.59
N VAL A 294 -10.82 0.21 -0.74
CA VAL A 294 -10.07 1.18 -1.56
C VAL A 294 -11.00 1.78 -2.59
N THR A 295 -10.94 3.11 -2.74
CA THR A 295 -11.68 3.83 -3.78
C THR A 295 -10.75 4.29 -4.91
N VAL A 296 -11.22 4.23 -6.16
CA VAL A 296 -10.60 4.88 -7.32
C VAL A 296 -11.58 5.86 -7.95
N ASP A 297 -11.19 7.12 -8.02
CA ASP A 297 -12.11 8.21 -8.40
C ASP A 297 -12.16 8.47 -9.91
N LYS A 298 -11.04 8.31 -10.63
CA LYS A 298 -10.95 8.62 -12.07
C LYS A 298 -10.54 7.45 -12.96
N ALA A 299 -9.41 6.81 -12.72
CA ALA A 299 -8.95 5.73 -13.62
C ALA A 299 -8.28 4.58 -12.88
N LEU A 300 -8.79 3.37 -13.12
CA LEU A 300 -8.13 2.12 -12.78
C LEU A 300 -7.51 1.54 -14.06
N THR A 301 -6.20 1.32 -14.06
CA THR A 301 -5.47 0.70 -15.17
C THR A 301 -4.90 -0.65 -14.73
N LEU A 302 -5.42 -1.74 -15.29
CA LEU A 302 -4.98 -3.11 -15.01
C LEU A 302 -4.05 -3.58 -16.13
N THR A 303 -2.74 -3.47 -15.90
CA THR A 303 -1.72 -3.83 -16.91
C THR A 303 -1.22 -5.25 -16.72
N SER A 304 -0.91 -5.61 -15.47
CA SER A 304 -0.37 -6.92 -15.12
C SER A 304 -0.61 -7.18 -13.63
N GLY A 305 -0.95 -8.42 -13.29
CA GLY A 305 -1.23 -8.78 -11.92
C GLY A 305 -2.69 -8.68 -11.54
N ARG A 306 -3.05 -9.40 -10.49
CA ARG A 306 -4.41 -9.40 -9.94
C ARG A 306 -4.48 -8.47 -8.74
N VAL A 307 -5.65 -7.89 -8.51
CA VAL A 307 -6.00 -7.25 -7.23
C VAL A 307 -6.84 -8.26 -6.46
N ASP A 308 -6.39 -8.67 -5.29
CA ASP A 308 -7.19 -9.46 -4.36
C ASP A 308 -7.87 -8.52 -3.35
N ALA A 309 -9.19 -8.42 -3.45
CA ALA A 309 -9.97 -7.61 -2.53
C ALA A 309 -10.31 -8.35 -1.23
N GLU A 310 -10.04 -9.66 -1.11
CA GLU A 310 -10.39 -10.47 0.05
C GLU A 310 -11.83 -10.24 0.55
N ASP A 311 -12.00 -9.77 1.79
CA ASP A 311 -13.27 -9.41 2.43
C ASP A 311 -13.68 -7.93 2.19
N PHE A 312 -12.87 -7.18 1.45
CA PHE A 312 -13.05 -5.76 1.16
C PHE A 312 -13.55 -5.52 -0.28
N ALA A 313 -13.78 -4.25 -0.61
CA ALA A 313 -14.19 -3.83 -1.95
C ALA A 313 -13.20 -2.87 -2.61
N LEU A 314 -12.97 -3.08 -3.91
CA LEU A 314 -12.44 -2.05 -4.80
C LEU A 314 -13.61 -1.22 -5.34
N SER A 315 -13.79 -0.01 -4.83
CA SER A 315 -14.89 0.88 -5.20
C SER A 315 -14.47 1.88 -6.27
N LEU A 316 -15.32 2.08 -7.26
CA LEU A 316 -15.09 2.98 -8.38
C LEU A 316 -16.14 4.09 -8.36
N ALA A 317 -15.71 5.35 -8.27
CA ALA A 317 -16.63 6.49 -8.32
C ALA A 317 -17.37 6.54 -9.66
N SER A 318 -18.47 7.30 -9.78
CA SER A 318 -19.34 7.24 -10.97
C SER A 318 -18.66 7.63 -12.29
N GLY A 319 -17.71 8.57 -12.24
CA GLY A 319 -16.88 8.97 -13.37
C GLY A 319 -15.67 8.04 -13.65
N ALA A 320 -15.37 7.10 -12.75
CA ALA A 320 -14.18 6.27 -12.86
C ALA A 320 -14.24 5.33 -14.08
N THR A 321 -13.12 5.23 -14.78
CA THR A 321 -12.92 4.35 -15.94
C THR A 321 -12.02 3.17 -15.59
N VAL A 322 -12.18 2.06 -16.30
CA VAL A 322 -11.28 0.92 -16.24
C VAL A 322 -10.66 0.72 -17.62
N SER A 323 -9.35 0.57 -17.67
CA SER A 323 -8.62 0.20 -18.88
C SER A 323 -7.68 -0.98 -18.63
N GLY A 324 -7.32 -1.68 -19.71
CA GLY A 324 -6.66 -2.97 -19.61
C GLY A 324 -7.64 -4.06 -19.13
N GLY A 325 -7.18 -4.95 -18.27
CA GLY A 325 -7.96 -6.11 -17.84
C GLY A 325 -7.91 -7.25 -18.85
N GLY A 326 -7.80 -8.48 -18.37
CA GLY A 326 -7.62 -9.66 -19.22
C GLY A 326 -7.14 -10.87 -18.44
N GLY A 327 -6.74 -11.95 -19.12
CA GLY A 327 -6.34 -13.21 -18.46
C GLY A 327 -5.16 -13.09 -17.48
N THR A 328 -4.37 -12.02 -17.56
CA THR A 328 -3.20 -11.75 -16.69
C THR A 328 -3.43 -10.60 -15.70
N SER A 329 -4.58 -9.92 -15.76
CA SER A 329 -4.87 -8.78 -14.88
C SER A 329 -6.37 -8.57 -14.66
N TYR A 330 -6.83 -8.68 -13.42
CA TYR A 330 -8.24 -8.59 -13.03
C TYR A 330 -8.38 -8.53 -11.51
N VAL A 331 -9.59 -8.34 -11.01
CA VAL A 331 -9.90 -8.27 -9.58
C VAL A 331 -10.49 -9.59 -9.10
N LEU A 332 -9.95 -10.14 -8.02
CA LEU A 332 -10.55 -11.20 -7.22
C LEU A 332 -11.38 -10.52 -6.11
N GLY A 333 -12.63 -10.95 -5.91
CA GLY A 333 -13.54 -10.31 -4.97
C GLY A 333 -14.41 -9.23 -5.62
N TYR A 334 -14.96 -8.33 -4.81
CA TYR A 334 -15.95 -7.36 -5.26
C TYR A 334 -15.32 -6.10 -5.87
N VAL A 335 -15.79 -5.78 -7.07
CA VAL A 335 -15.66 -4.45 -7.66
C VAL A 335 -17.00 -3.73 -7.53
N ALA A 336 -17.02 -2.63 -6.81
CA ALA A 336 -18.19 -1.77 -6.69
C ALA A 336 -18.07 -0.58 -7.65
N LYS A 337 -19.18 -0.17 -8.26
CA LYS A 337 -19.25 0.98 -9.17
C LYS A 337 -20.46 1.83 -8.83
N ASP A 338 -20.23 3.08 -8.50
CA ASP A 338 -21.29 4.07 -8.33
C ASP A 338 -21.90 4.41 -9.70
N LEU A 339 -23.22 4.57 -9.73
CA LEU A 339 -24.01 4.78 -10.94
C LEU A 339 -24.89 6.02 -10.75
N THR A 340 -24.70 7.00 -11.63
CA THR A 340 -25.46 8.26 -11.64
C THR A 340 -26.15 8.53 -12.98
N ALA A 341 -25.90 7.71 -14.00
CA ALA A 341 -26.50 7.81 -15.33
C ALA A 341 -26.49 6.45 -16.05
N ALA A 342 -27.30 6.32 -17.10
CA ALA A 342 -27.23 5.21 -18.04
C ALA A 342 -25.87 5.16 -18.74
N GLY A 343 -25.41 3.97 -19.09
CA GLY A 343 -24.10 3.78 -19.68
C GLY A 343 -23.60 2.34 -19.61
N ASN A 344 -22.51 2.08 -20.31
CA ASN A 344 -21.89 0.76 -20.35
C ASN A 344 -20.64 0.74 -19.46
N PHE A 345 -20.52 -0.29 -18.64
CA PHE A 345 -19.34 -0.54 -17.81
C PHE A 345 -19.02 -2.03 -17.77
N THR A 346 -17.73 -2.36 -17.87
CA THR A 346 -17.26 -3.75 -17.75
C THR A 346 -16.55 -3.92 -16.43
N PHE A 347 -17.11 -4.74 -15.53
CA PHE A 347 -16.49 -5.09 -14.27
C PHE A 347 -15.33 -6.07 -14.53
N PRO A 348 -14.08 -5.70 -14.20
CA PRO A 348 -12.91 -6.51 -14.51
C PRO A 348 -12.69 -7.61 -13.48
N VAL A 349 -13.74 -8.37 -13.15
CA VAL A 349 -13.68 -9.41 -12.13
C VAL A 349 -13.16 -10.73 -12.69
N GLY A 350 -12.64 -11.57 -11.81
CA GLY A 350 -12.17 -12.90 -12.12
C GLY A 350 -12.16 -13.78 -10.89
N THR A 351 -11.66 -14.99 -11.08
CA THR A 351 -11.45 -15.98 -10.03
C THR A 351 -9.98 -16.40 -10.04
N ASN A 352 -9.56 -17.22 -9.08
CA ASN A 352 -8.20 -17.77 -9.13
C ASN A 352 -7.95 -18.65 -10.38
N SER A 353 -9.02 -19.10 -11.07
CA SER A 353 -8.89 -19.86 -12.32
C SER A 353 -8.82 -18.96 -13.55
N GLY A 354 -9.37 -17.74 -13.54
CA GLY A 354 -9.17 -16.79 -14.62
C GLY A 354 -10.12 -15.60 -14.69
N TYR A 355 -9.88 -14.75 -15.69
CA TYR A 355 -10.69 -13.56 -15.97
C TYR A 355 -12.12 -13.92 -16.37
N SER A 356 -13.08 -13.19 -15.79
CA SER A 356 -14.50 -13.55 -15.77
C SER A 356 -15.42 -12.32 -15.85
N PRO A 357 -15.19 -11.39 -16.79
CA PRO A 357 -15.80 -10.07 -16.71
C PRO A 357 -17.33 -10.12 -16.86
N VAL A 358 -17.97 -9.12 -16.28
CA VAL A 358 -19.39 -8.85 -16.50
C VAL A 358 -19.50 -7.49 -17.17
N ASN A 359 -20.03 -7.47 -18.38
CA ASN A 359 -20.44 -6.24 -19.02
C ASN A 359 -21.86 -5.89 -18.58
N VAL A 360 -22.02 -4.66 -18.09
CA VAL A 360 -23.29 -4.10 -17.62
C VAL A 360 -23.60 -2.86 -18.42
N ASN A 361 -24.65 -2.94 -19.24
CA ASN A 361 -25.22 -1.82 -19.96
C ASN A 361 -26.43 -1.30 -19.18
N VAL A 362 -26.22 -0.29 -18.35
CA VAL A 362 -27.28 0.38 -17.57
C VAL A 362 -28.17 1.16 -18.52
N THR A 363 -29.46 0.82 -18.53
CA THR A 363 -30.49 1.45 -19.37
C THR A 363 -31.35 2.43 -18.57
N SER A 364 -31.48 2.23 -17.26
CA SER A 364 -32.15 3.14 -16.33
C SER A 364 -31.45 3.10 -14.96
N VAL A 365 -31.38 4.25 -14.28
CA VAL A 365 -30.82 4.33 -12.92
C VAL A 365 -31.47 5.45 -12.12
N GLN A 366 -31.85 5.17 -10.88
CA GLN A 366 -32.21 6.17 -9.88
C GLN A 366 -30.97 6.52 -9.05
N SER A 367 -30.46 7.74 -9.21
CA SER A 367 -29.28 8.19 -8.46
C SER A 367 -29.63 8.54 -7.00
N PRO A 368 -28.78 8.17 -6.00
CA PRO A 368 -27.58 7.36 -6.14
C PRO A 368 -27.92 5.87 -6.22
N SER A 369 -27.25 5.15 -7.11
CA SER A 369 -27.24 3.68 -7.13
C SER A 369 -25.82 3.16 -7.25
N LYS A 370 -25.62 1.89 -6.90
CA LYS A 370 -24.32 1.22 -6.97
C LYS A 370 -24.53 -0.25 -7.32
N LEU A 371 -23.66 -0.79 -8.16
CA LEU A 371 -23.57 -2.23 -8.40
C LEU A 371 -22.23 -2.75 -7.88
N SER A 372 -22.28 -3.83 -7.12
CA SER A 372 -21.10 -4.58 -6.66
C SER A 372 -21.09 -5.95 -7.31
N VAL A 373 -20.03 -6.25 -8.05
CA VAL A 373 -19.93 -7.47 -8.87
C VAL A 373 -18.71 -8.27 -8.44
N ALA A 374 -18.88 -9.59 -8.31
CA ALA A 374 -17.80 -10.54 -8.11
C ALA A 374 -18.03 -11.83 -8.92
N ALA A 375 -16.96 -12.53 -9.25
CA ALA A 375 -16.99 -13.85 -9.87
C ALA A 375 -16.44 -14.90 -8.89
N PHE A 376 -16.96 -16.12 -8.97
CA PHE A 376 -16.62 -17.22 -8.07
C PHE A 376 -16.35 -18.50 -8.86
N ASN A 377 -15.45 -19.32 -8.32
CA ASN A 377 -15.15 -20.65 -8.86
C ASN A 377 -16.17 -21.68 -8.40
N GLY A 378 -16.43 -22.65 -9.27
CA GLY A 378 -17.27 -23.81 -8.96
C GLY A 378 -18.68 -23.70 -9.52
N VAL A 379 -19.50 -24.69 -9.19
CA VAL A 379 -20.87 -24.79 -9.69
C VAL A 379 -21.71 -23.68 -9.06
N GLY A 380 -22.38 -22.91 -9.92
CA GLY A 380 -23.27 -21.85 -9.47
C GLY A 380 -24.57 -22.37 -8.86
N PRO A 381 -25.28 -21.52 -8.10
CA PRO A 381 -26.56 -21.90 -7.50
C PRO A 381 -27.63 -22.17 -8.57
N GLY A 382 -28.41 -23.24 -8.36
CA GLY A 382 -29.59 -23.53 -9.18
C GLY A 382 -29.32 -24.27 -10.50
N VAL A 383 -28.10 -24.75 -10.72
CA VAL A 383 -27.72 -25.54 -11.91
C VAL A 383 -27.08 -26.88 -11.54
N GLU A 384 -27.17 -27.84 -12.45
CA GLU A 384 -26.60 -29.17 -12.29
C GLU A 384 -25.06 -29.15 -12.42
N PRO A 385 -24.31 -29.72 -11.45
CA PRO A 385 -22.84 -29.75 -11.48
C PRO A 385 -22.19 -30.34 -12.74
N ALA A 386 -22.79 -31.37 -13.34
CA ALA A 386 -22.23 -32.08 -14.49
C ALA A 386 -22.48 -31.36 -15.83
N ASN A 387 -23.43 -30.44 -15.86
CA ASN A 387 -23.89 -29.76 -17.06
C ASN A 387 -24.01 -28.25 -16.79
N SER A 388 -22.90 -27.66 -16.34
CA SER A 388 -22.81 -26.24 -16.04
C SER A 388 -21.48 -25.63 -16.49
N VAL A 389 -21.41 -24.31 -16.45
CA VAL A 389 -20.14 -23.60 -16.36
C VAL A 389 -19.74 -23.61 -14.88
N ALA A 390 -18.52 -24.07 -14.56
CA ALA A 390 -17.93 -24.09 -13.22
C ALA A 390 -17.48 -22.68 -12.77
N ARG A 391 -18.35 -21.70 -13.01
CA ARG A 391 -18.21 -20.29 -12.70
C ARG A 391 -19.58 -19.70 -12.42
N PHE A 392 -19.66 -18.82 -11.45
CA PHE A 392 -20.87 -18.04 -11.20
C PHE A 392 -20.51 -16.63 -10.74
N TRP A 393 -21.50 -15.74 -10.79
CA TRP A 393 -21.32 -14.34 -10.43
C TRP A 393 -22.31 -13.96 -9.34
N ASN A 394 -21.93 -12.99 -8.51
CA ASN A 394 -22.87 -12.29 -7.66
C ASN A 394 -22.89 -10.82 -8.05
N ILE A 395 -24.08 -10.27 -8.21
CA ILE A 395 -24.32 -8.85 -8.45
C ILE A 395 -25.23 -8.36 -7.34
N ILE A 396 -24.73 -7.42 -6.56
CA ILE A 396 -25.47 -6.77 -5.48
C ILE A 396 -25.79 -5.35 -5.93
N GLU A 397 -27.04 -4.97 -5.72
CA GLU A 397 -27.53 -3.63 -5.98
C GLU A 397 -27.78 -2.88 -4.67
N GLU A 398 -27.37 -1.63 -4.65
CA GLU A 398 -27.88 -0.61 -3.73
C GLU A 398 -28.53 0.48 -4.57
N GLY A 399 -29.83 0.68 -4.46
CA GLY A 399 -30.59 1.65 -5.27
C GLY A 399 -31.59 0.97 -6.20
N ASP A 400 -31.81 1.57 -7.37
CA ASP A 400 -32.73 1.08 -8.41
C ASP A 400 -32.09 1.27 -9.80
N VAL A 401 -31.74 0.15 -10.42
CA VAL A 401 -31.00 0.02 -11.67
C VAL A 401 -31.71 -0.96 -12.58
N THR A 402 -31.88 -0.60 -13.85
CA THR A 402 -32.20 -1.54 -14.91
C THR A 402 -31.02 -1.64 -15.87
N ALA A 403 -30.58 -2.86 -16.18
CA ALA A 403 -29.43 -3.09 -17.06
C ALA A 403 -29.58 -4.32 -17.95
N ASN A 404 -28.86 -4.31 -19.07
CA ASN A 404 -28.55 -5.52 -19.82
C ASN A 404 -27.20 -6.06 -19.31
N LEU A 405 -27.13 -7.37 -19.07
CA LEU A 405 -25.97 -8.06 -18.52
C LEU A 405 -25.38 -8.99 -19.58
N THR A 406 -24.05 -9.06 -19.64
CA THR A 406 -23.33 -10.11 -20.40
C THR A 406 -22.21 -10.66 -19.53
N PHE A 407 -22.31 -11.94 -19.20
CA PHE A 407 -21.34 -12.70 -18.41
C PHE A 407 -20.38 -13.40 -19.38
N SER A 408 -19.07 -13.26 -19.16
CA SER A 408 -18.05 -13.91 -19.98
C SER A 408 -17.31 -14.99 -19.20
N TYR A 409 -17.23 -16.19 -19.77
CA TYR A 409 -16.53 -17.32 -19.19
C TYR A 409 -15.45 -17.89 -20.11
N ARG A 410 -14.71 -18.87 -19.59
CA ARG A 410 -13.63 -19.54 -20.29
C ARG A 410 -14.15 -20.90 -20.72
N GLU A 411 -13.72 -21.35 -21.90
CA GLU A 411 -13.97 -22.70 -22.38
C GLU A 411 -13.57 -23.77 -21.34
N ALA A 412 -12.44 -23.56 -20.66
CA ALA A 412 -11.94 -24.49 -19.65
C ALA A 412 -12.85 -24.66 -18.41
N ASP A 413 -13.85 -23.80 -18.25
CA ASP A 413 -14.80 -23.87 -17.14
C ASP A 413 -16.10 -24.56 -17.57
N VAL A 414 -16.27 -24.89 -18.85
CA VAL A 414 -17.44 -25.63 -19.36
C VAL A 414 -17.26 -27.11 -19.03
N THR A 415 -18.16 -27.65 -18.21
CA THR A 415 -18.05 -29.06 -17.73
C THR A 415 -18.36 -30.08 -18.83
N THR A 416 -19.28 -29.74 -19.75
CA THR A 416 -19.69 -30.58 -20.87
C THR A 416 -19.89 -29.73 -22.13
N SER A 417 -18.82 -29.46 -22.90
CA SER A 417 -18.86 -28.56 -24.07
C SER A 417 -19.89 -28.95 -25.12
N ALA A 418 -20.19 -30.24 -25.30
CA ALA A 418 -21.20 -30.70 -26.25
C ALA A 418 -22.65 -30.25 -25.90
N ALA A 419 -22.89 -29.91 -24.63
CA ALA A 419 -24.20 -29.49 -24.12
C ALA A 419 -24.31 -27.97 -23.93
N GLU A 420 -23.23 -27.21 -24.07
CA GLU A 420 -23.16 -25.79 -23.71
C GLU A 420 -24.22 -24.94 -24.40
N ALA A 421 -24.43 -25.14 -25.70
CA ALA A 421 -25.45 -24.43 -26.47
C ALA A 421 -26.90 -24.68 -25.99
N SER A 422 -27.11 -25.69 -25.14
CA SER A 422 -28.41 -26.00 -24.51
C SER A 422 -28.54 -25.50 -23.08
N PHE A 423 -27.48 -24.93 -22.50
CA PHE A 423 -27.51 -24.42 -21.13
C PHE A 423 -28.47 -23.24 -20.98
N SER A 424 -28.84 -22.95 -19.74
CA SER A 424 -29.70 -21.83 -19.38
C SER A 424 -28.92 -20.83 -18.54
N LEU A 425 -29.27 -19.54 -18.65
CA LEU A 425 -28.85 -18.55 -17.67
C LEU A 425 -29.87 -18.56 -16.53
N VAL A 426 -29.38 -18.80 -15.32
CA VAL A 426 -30.20 -18.98 -14.12
C VAL A 426 -29.80 -17.91 -13.10
N LYS A 427 -30.80 -17.26 -12.49
CA LYS A 427 -30.58 -16.40 -11.32
C LYS A 427 -31.20 -17.02 -10.08
N LYS A 428 -30.59 -16.81 -8.92
CA LYS A 428 -31.10 -17.29 -7.63
C LYS A 428 -30.91 -16.23 -6.54
N ASP A 429 -32.02 -15.82 -5.93
CA ASP A 429 -32.07 -14.80 -4.89
C ASP A 429 -32.10 -15.52 -3.53
N GLY A 430 -30.93 -15.67 -2.90
CA GLY A 430 -30.80 -16.39 -1.63
C GLY A 430 -31.32 -17.84 -1.73
N ASN A 431 -32.28 -18.19 -0.87
CA ASN A 431 -32.93 -19.51 -0.84
C ASN A 431 -34.15 -19.64 -1.76
N SER A 432 -34.44 -18.63 -2.59
CA SER A 432 -35.55 -18.69 -3.54
C SER A 432 -35.33 -19.78 -4.58
N ALA A 433 -36.43 -20.25 -5.19
CA ALA A 433 -36.35 -21.16 -6.32
C ALA A 433 -35.48 -20.54 -7.43
N PRO A 434 -34.64 -21.35 -8.11
CA PRO A 434 -33.88 -20.86 -9.24
C PRO A 434 -34.84 -20.37 -10.34
N VAL A 435 -34.55 -19.19 -10.88
CA VAL A 435 -35.31 -18.58 -11.96
C VAL A 435 -34.52 -18.72 -13.25
N VAL A 436 -35.07 -19.47 -14.20
CA VAL A 436 -34.53 -19.56 -15.56
C VAL A 436 -34.82 -18.24 -16.27
N VAL A 437 -33.79 -17.47 -16.55
CA VAL A 437 -33.90 -16.17 -17.23
C VAL A 437 -34.10 -16.38 -18.72
N CYS A 438 -33.40 -17.36 -19.28
CA CYS A 438 -33.45 -17.73 -20.69
C CYS A 438 -32.79 -19.10 -20.90
N THR A 439 -33.02 -19.71 -22.07
CA THR A 439 -32.57 -21.08 -22.40
C THR A 439 -31.86 -21.12 -23.76
N GLY A 440 -30.82 -21.94 -23.85
CA GLY A 440 -30.02 -22.20 -25.05
C GLY A 440 -29.55 -20.93 -25.76
N ASN A 441 -29.53 -21.00 -27.10
CA ASN A 441 -29.11 -19.90 -27.98
C ASN A 441 -29.93 -18.60 -27.83
N GLY A 442 -31.00 -18.57 -27.04
CA GLY A 442 -31.72 -17.34 -26.71
C GLY A 442 -30.89 -16.37 -25.85
N CYS A 443 -29.83 -16.86 -25.21
CA CYS A 443 -28.92 -16.04 -24.43
C CYS A 443 -27.52 -16.62 -24.22
N ILE A 444 -27.31 -17.91 -24.49
CA ILE A 444 -26.01 -18.53 -24.44
C ILE A 444 -25.37 -18.45 -25.83
N ASP A 445 -24.18 -17.87 -25.89
CA ASP A 445 -23.31 -17.92 -27.05
C ASP A 445 -22.08 -18.77 -26.69
N ALA A 446 -22.14 -20.06 -27.04
CA ALA A 446 -21.07 -21.01 -26.76
C ALA A 446 -19.80 -20.70 -27.56
N ALA A 447 -19.92 -20.10 -28.75
CA ALA A 447 -18.75 -19.76 -29.57
C ALA A 447 -17.99 -18.56 -28.97
N ALA A 448 -18.71 -17.61 -28.37
CA ALA A 448 -18.12 -16.48 -27.67
C ALA A 448 -17.84 -16.76 -26.17
N ASN A 449 -18.25 -17.91 -25.65
CA ASN A 449 -18.32 -18.23 -24.22
C ASN A 449 -18.97 -17.09 -23.40
N THR A 450 -20.16 -16.66 -23.83
CA THR A 450 -20.94 -15.63 -23.12
C THR A 450 -22.37 -16.04 -22.82
N ALA A 451 -22.98 -15.39 -21.82
CA ALA A 451 -24.40 -15.49 -21.51
C ALA A 451 -24.98 -14.10 -21.24
N SER A 452 -26.13 -13.76 -21.82
CA SER A 452 -26.70 -12.41 -21.72
C SER A 452 -28.14 -12.36 -21.21
N ALA A 453 -28.48 -11.30 -20.48
CA ALA A 453 -29.85 -11.01 -20.05
C ALA A 453 -30.18 -9.54 -20.33
N ALA A 454 -31.40 -9.26 -20.78
CA ALA A 454 -31.85 -7.90 -21.07
C ALA A 454 -32.90 -7.41 -20.05
N GLY A 455 -32.90 -6.11 -19.76
CA GLY A 455 -33.90 -5.48 -18.90
C GLY A 455 -33.92 -6.01 -17.46
N VAL A 456 -32.77 -6.38 -16.92
CA VAL A 456 -32.63 -6.90 -15.56
C VAL A 456 -32.80 -5.75 -14.57
N ALA A 457 -33.79 -5.88 -13.68
CA ALA A 457 -34.07 -4.92 -12.59
C ALA A 457 -34.07 -5.59 -11.20
N ASN A 458 -33.60 -6.83 -11.10
CA ASN A 458 -33.45 -7.56 -9.84
C ASN A 458 -32.19 -8.41 -9.89
N PHE A 459 -31.16 -7.99 -9.15
CA PHE A 459 -29.83 -8.60 -9.17
C PHE A 459 -29.64 -9.60 -8.02
N SER A 460 -28.80 -10.61 -8.26
CA SER A 460 -28.50 -11.68 -7.30
C SER A 460 -27.31 -12.52 -7.76
N ARG A 461 -27.32 -13.83 -7.49
CA ARG A 461 -26.36 -14.78 -8.01
C ARG A 461 -26.80 -15.33 -9.36
N TRP A 462 -25.85 -15.44 -10.29
CA TRP A 462 -26.07 -15.84 -11.67
C TRP A 462 -25.18 -17.04 -12.02
N ALA A 463 -25.79 -18.08 -12.59
CA ALA A 463 -25.14 -19.32 -12.99
C ALA A 463 -25.56 -19.72 -14.40
N ILE A 464 -24.74 -20.53 -15.05
CA ILE A 464 -25.00 -21.03 -16.42
C ILE A 464 -24.97 -22.55 -16.38
N GLY A 465 -26.03 -23.21 -16.85
CA GLY A 465 -26.11 -24.67 -16.88
C GLY A 465 -27.52 -25.20 -17.05
N VAL A 466 -27.67 -26.50 -16.90
CA VAL A 466 -28.98 -27.16 -16.82
C VAL A 466 -29.64 -26.78 -15.49
N PRO A 467 -30.84 -26.15 -15.51
CA PRO A 467 -31.47 -25.69 -14.29
C PRO A 467 -31.96 -26.85 -13.43
N LEU A 468 -31.75 -26.76 -12.12
CA LEU A 468 -32.32 -27.71 -11.16
C LEU A 468 -33.82 -27.40 -10.98
N ALA A 469 -34.64 -28.46 -10.90
CA ALA A 469 -36.04 -28.31 -10.53
C ALA A 469 -36.14 -27.73 -9.11
N PRO A 470 -37.12 -26.85 -8.82
CA PRO A 470 -37.32 -26.34 -7.46
C PRO A 470 -37.62 -27.51 -6.51
N SER A 471 -36.72 -27.77 -5.56
CA SER A 471 -36.98 -28.74 -4.50
C SER A 471 -37.90 -28.09 -3.46
N SER A 472 -39.18 -28.46 -3.45
CA SER A 472 -40.20 -27.94 -2.52
C SER A 472 -40.09 -28.47 -1.08
N ALA A 473 -38.97 -29.08 -0.69
CA ALA A 473 -38.78 -29.59 0.67
C ALA A 473 -37.93 -28.60 1.48
N GLU A 474 -38.55 -27.93 2.45
CA GLU A 474 -37.80 -27.25 3.50
C GLU A 474 -37.01 -28.30 4.29
N ALA A 475 -35.69 -28.18 4.27
CA ALA A 475 -34.82 -28.98 5.10
C ALA A 475 -34.68 -28.36 6.49
N SER A 476 -34.47 -29.22 7.49
CA SER A 476 -34.09 -28.78 8.83
C SER A 476 -32.79 -29.44 9.27
N VAL A 477 -31.98 -28.70 10.01
CA VAL A 477 -30.83 -29.22 10.73
C VAL A 477 -31.17 -29.18 12.20
N THR A 478 -31.24 -30.34 12.83
CA THR A 478 -31.42 -30.45 14.28
C THR A 478 -30.14 -30.98 14.91
N GLY A 479 -30.01 -30.84 16.22
CA GLY A 479 -28.78 -31.23 16.88
C GLY A 479 -28.76 -30.97 18.36
N ARG A 480 -27.67 -31.41 18.99
CA ARG A 480 -27.45 -31.29 20.42
C ARG A 480 -26.04 -30.81 20.74
N VAL A 481 -25.93 -29.94 21.72
CA VAL A 481 -24.66 -29.49 22.29
C VAL A 481 -24.46 -30.22 23.61
N LEU A 482 -23.38 -31.00 23.70
CA LEU A 482 -23.11 -31.93 24.80
C LEU A 482 -21.77 -31.63 25.46
N ALA A 483 -21.72 -31.62 26.79
CA ALA A 483 -20.46 -31.62 27.53
C ALA A 483 -19.78 -33.01 27.46
N ALA A 484 -18.51 -33.08 27.85
CA ALA A 484 -17.73 -34.32 27.86
C ALA A 484 -18.37 -35.46 28.71
N ASP A 485 -19.22 -35.12 29.67
CA ASP A 485 -19.97 -36.07 30.51
C ASP A 485 -21.35 -36.47 29.94
N GLY A 486 -21.66 -36.05 28.71
CA GLY A 486 -22.91 -36.35 28.01
C GLY A 486 -24.10 -35.49 28.43
N ARG A 487 -23.93 -34.52 29.34
CA ARG A 487 -25.01 -33.58 29.70
C ARG A 487 -25.21 -32.55 28.60
N GLY A 488 -26.46 -32.16 28.37
CA GLY A 488 -26.79 -31.10 27.42
C GLY A 488 -26.38 -29.73 27.93
N THR A 489 -25.79 -28.90 27.07
CA THR A 489 -25.35 -27.53 27.41
C THR A 489 -26.25 -26.49 26.74
N GLY A 490 -26.94 -25.69 27.56
CA GLY A 490 -27.75 -24.58 27.06
C GLY A 490 -26.96 -23.31 26.79
N ASN A 491 -27.62 -22.36 26.12
CA ASN A 491 -27.10 -21.03 25.79
C ASN A 491 -25.85 -21.00 24.91
N ALA A 492 -25.60 -22.05 24.11
CA ALA A 492 -24.67 -21.96 23.01
C ALA A 492 -25.37 -21.26 21.83
N PHE A 493 -24.71 -20.27 21.23
CA PHE A 493 -25.20 -19.54 20.06
C PHE A 493 -24.64 -20.17 18.80
N LEU A 494 -25.53 -20.62 17.91
CA LEU A 494 -25.16 -21.25 16.65
C LEU A 494 -25.61 -20.37 15.49
N THR A 495 -24.78 -20.31 14.45
CA THR A 495 -25.13 -19.70 13.16
C THR A 495 -24.98 -20.74 12.06
N ILE A 496 -25.88 -20.72 11.09
CA ILE A 496 -25.75 -21.49 9.86
C ILE A 496 -25.82 -20.53 8.67
N VAL A 497 -24.92 -20.73 7.71
CA VAL A 497 -24.83 -19.94 6.47
C VAL A 497 -24.79 -20.92 5.30
N GLY A 498 -25.72 -20.76 4.37
CA GLY A 498 -25.75 -21.56 3.14
C GLY A 498 -25.06 -20.87 1.99
N SER A 499 -25.17 -21.48 0.82
CA SER A 499 -24.88 -20.83 -0.46
C SER A 499 -25.71 -19.56 -0.68
N ASP A 500 -26.80 -19.36 0.08
CA ASP A 500 -27.64 -18.16 0.09
C ASP A 500 -26.98 -16.94 0.75
N GLY A 501 -25.91 -17.13 1.55
CA GLY A 501 -25.22 -16.07 2.31
C GLY A 501 -26.02 -15.52 3.49
N HIS A 502 -27.23 -16.03 3.76
CA HIS A 502 -28.05 -15.56 4.87
C HIS A 502 -27.63 -16.27 6.15
N VAL A 503 -27.37 -15.49 7.20
CA VAL A 503 -27.06 -16.03 8.52
C VAL A 503 -28.35 -16.32 9.27
N ARG A 504 -28.60 -17.59 9.57
CA ARG A 504 -29.67 -18.02 10.47
C ARG A 504 -29.08 -18.38 11.81
N TYR A 505 -29.81 -18.12 12.89
CA TYR A 505 -29.33 -18.33 14.25
C TYR A 505 -30.23 -19.30 15.03
N ALA A 506 -29.61 -20.06 15.91
CA ALA A 506 -30.27 -20.90 16.89
C ALA A 506 -29.53 -20.78 18.24
N ILE A 507 -30.26 -21.00 19.32
CA ILE A 507 -29.68 -21.08 20.67
C ILE A 507 -30.02 -22.44 21.25
N SER A 508 -29.03 -23.13 21.81
CA SER A 508 -29.29 -24.41 22.47
C SER A 508 -30.12 -24.22 23.73
N ASN A 509 -31.15 -25.05 23.92
CA ASN A 509 -31.96 -25.02 25.14
C ASN A 509 -31.22 -25.66 26.34
N GLN A 510 -31.82 -25.64 27.54
CA GLN A 510 -31.22 -26.19 28.76
C GLN A 510 -30.81 -27.67 28.67
N PHE A 511 -31.34 -28.43 27.72
CA PHE A 511 -31.01 -29.83 27.47
C PHE A 511 -30.07 -30.02 26.27
N GLY A 512 -29.52 -28.93 25.72
CA GLY A 512 -28.56 -28.92 24.62
C GLY A 512 -29.17 -28.90 23.22
N TYR A 513 -30.48 -28.99 23.04
CA TYR A 513 -31.09 -29.11 21.70
C TYR A 513 -31.15 -27.77 20.96
N PHE A 514 -30.92 -27.81 19.65
CA PHE A 514 -31.12 -26.69 18.73
C PHE A 514 -31.75 -27.16 17.41
N SER A 515 -32.31 -26.23 16.64
CA SER A 515 -32.81 -26.50 15.29
C SER A 515 -32.70 -25.29 14.38
N PHE A 516 -32.29 -25.51 13.14
CA PHE A 516 -32.40 -24.59 12.02
C PHE A 516 -33.46 -25.12 11.06
N ARG A 517 -34.40 -24.26 10.65
CA ARG A 517 -35.50 -24.61 9.73
C ARG A 517 -35.43 -23.75 8.46
N GLY A 518 -36.17 -24.16 7.43
CA GLY A 518 -36.29 -23.45 6.16
C GLY A 518 -35.03 -23.53 5.28
N LEU A 519 -34.19 -24.53 5.50
CA LEU A 519 -32.97 -24.74 4.72
C LEU A 519 -33.34 -25.41 3.39
N ALA A 520 -32.46 -25.37 2.40
CA ALA A 520 -32.69 -26.00 1.10
C ALA A 520 -31.97 -27.34 1.01
N VAL A 521 -32.64 -28.37 0.47
CA VAL A 521 -32.02 -29.65 0.12
C VAL A 521 -31.12 -29.45 -1.11
N GLY A 522 -30.01 -30.19 -1.17
CA GLY A 522 -28.99 -30.14 -2.23
C GLY A 522 -27.89 -29.09 -1.99
N GLU A 523 -27.96 -28.32 -0.91
CA GLU A 523 -27.04 -27.21 -0.64
C GLU A 523 -25.99 -27.54 0.44
N VAL A 524 -24.86 -26.85 0.38
CA VAL A 524 -23.80 -26.90 1.40
C VAL A 524 -24.00 -25.77 2.40
N TYR A 525 -23.93 -26.11 3.68
CA TYR A 525 -24.07 -25.18 4.80
C TYR A 525 -22.87 -25.22 5.73
N THR A 526 -22.43 -24.05 6.17
CA THR A 526 -21.42 -23.88 7.22
C THR A 526 -22.10 -23.50 8.52
N ILE A 527 -21.91 -24.30 9.57
CA ILE A 527 -22.46 -24.10 10.91
C ILE A 527 -21.33 -23.72 11.85
N SER A 528 -21.47 -22.60 12.54
CA SER A 528 -20.52 -22.13 13.56
C SER A 528 -21.20 -22.06 14.93
N ILE A 529 -20.48 -22.39 15.99
CA ILE A 529 -20.97 -22.37 17.38
C ILE A 529 -20.06 -21.53 18.27
N ARG A 530 -20.65 -20.76 19.19
CA ARG A 530 -19.94 -20.02 20.22
C ARG A 530 -20.70 -19.95 21.54
N SER A 531 -19.96 -19.86 22.65
CA SER A 531 -20.52 -19.65 23.98
C SER A 531 -19.57 -18.77 24.80
N LYS A 532 -20.10 -18.08 25.80
CA LYS A 532 -19.27 -17.38 26.81
C LYS A 532 -18.66 -18.35 27.83
N GLN A 533 -19.25 -19.53 27.99
CA GLN A 533 -18.91 -20.48 29.06
C GLN A 533 -18.10 -21.69 28.58
N TYR A 534 -18.11 -21.98 27.28
CA TYR A 534 -17.55 -23.22 26.73
C TYR A 534 -16.75 -22.94 25.46
N GLU A 535 -15.76 -23.80 25.22
CA GLU A 535 -15.05 -23.93 23.95
C GLU A 535 -15.50 -25.18 23.18
N PHE A 536 -15.41 -25.15 21.86
CA PHE A 536 -15.91 -26.20 20.98
C PHE A 536 -14.82 -26.65 20.03
N THR A 537 -14.68 -27.96 19.84
CA THR A 537 -13.69 -28.55 18.93
C THR A 537 -14.33 -29.67 18.11
N PRO A 538 -14.60 -29.46 16.81
CA PRO A 538 -14.47 -28.20 16.07
C PRO A 538 -15.60 -27.21 16.40
N SER A 539 -15.31 -25.90 16.37
CA SER A 539 -16.28 -24.81 16.53
C SER A 539 -17.03 -24.45 15.24
N VAL A 540 -16.62 -25.04 14.11
CA VAL A 540 -17.25 -24.90 12.80
C VAL A 540 -17.39 -26.27 12.15
N ARG A 541 -18.52 -26.54 11.51
CA ARG A 541 -18.77 -27.76 10.73
C ARG A 541 -19.43 -27.42 9.41
N VAL A 542 -19.08 -28.15 8.37
CA VAL A 542 -19.69 -28.04 7.04
C VAL A 542 -20.53 -29.29 6.78
N ILE A 543 -21.75 -29.11 6.30
CA ILE A 543 -22.65 -30.20 5.93
C ILE A 543 -23.25 -29.96 4.56
N THR A 544 -23.50 -31.04 3.83
CA THR A 544 -24.35 -31.02 2.64
C THR A 544 -25.70 -31.61 3.01
N LEU A 545 -26.78 -30.86 2.78
CA LEU A 545 -28.13 -31.35 3.06
C LEU A 545 -28.63 -32.17 1.89
N ASN A 546 -28.51 -33.50 1.97
CA ASN A 546 -29.00 -34.39 0.92
C ASN A 546 -30.48 -34.81 1.15
N ASP A 547 -31.00 -34.63 2.36
CA ASP A 547 -32.35 -35.00 2.78
C ASP A 547 -33.05 -33.85 3.53
N ALA A 548 -34.36 -33.97 3.74
CA ALA A 548 -35.19 -32.97 4.42
C ALA A 548 -34.86 -32.79 5.92
N GLU A 549 -34.16 -33.74 6.54
CA GLU A 549 -33.70 -33.63 7.91
C GLU A 549 -32.25 -34.10 8.02
N SER A 550 -31.45 -33.33 8.77
CA SER A 550 -30.07 -33.68 9.11
C SER A 550 -29.83 -33.45 10.59
N HIS A 551 -29.01 -34.30 11.20
CA HIS A 551 -28.68 -34.25 12.62
C HIS A 551 -27.19 -34.01 12.83
N ILE A 552 -26.83 -33.03 13.66
CA ILE A 552 -25.44 -32.70 13.96
C ILE A 552 -25.22 -32.29 15.43
N ASP A 553 -24.26 -32.92 16.09
CA ASP A 553 -23.92 -32.64 17.47
C ASP A 553 -22.59 -31.90 17.63
N PHE A 554 -22.51 -31.06 18.66
CA PHE A 554 -21.29 -30.35 19.08
C PHE A 554 -20.88 -30.77 20.49
N THR A 555 -19.57 -30.89 20.71
CA THR A 555 -19.00 -31.19 22.03
C THR A 555 -18.43 -29.93 22.66
N ALA A 556 -18.93 -29.60 23.86
CA ALA A 556 -18.51 -28.49 24.69
C ALA A 556 -17.42 -28.93 25.68
N ASN A 557 -16.32 -28.18 25.68
CA ASN A 557 -15.26 -28.27 26.67
C ASN A 557 -15.36 -27.04 27.60
N ALA A 558 -15.06 -27.24 28.88
CA ALA A 558 -14.91 -26.11 29.79
C ALA A 558 -13.74 -25.24 29.31
N ARG A 559 -13.94 -23.92 29.37
CA ARG A 559 -12.87 -22.95 29.16
C ARG A 559 -11.84 -22.96 30.27
#